data_AF-A0A969GP04-F1
#
_entry.id   AF-A0A969GP04-F1
#
_cell.length_a   1.000
_cell.length_b   1.000
_cell.length_c   1.000
_cell.angle_alpha   90.00
_cell.angle_beta   90.00
_cell.angle_gamma   90.00
#
_symmetry.space_group_name_H-M   'P 1'
#
loop_
_entity.id
_entity.type
_entity.pdbx_description
1 polymer ?
#
loop_
_entity_poly.entity_id
_entity_poly.type
_entity_poly.pdbx_seq_one_letter_code
_entity_poly.pdbx_strand_id
1 'polypeptide(L)'
;MTQETDDSTSSQQYEYRKLPAVDALLRLPETALLAAEYGQTQVAESIRGLMAQARASIAAGAQAPTPQSWPRLISEQLLDSQRPTLRPVINATGVIIHTNLGRAPLSHHAQAAIQGVVAGYSNLEYDLETGGRGSRYDHTRALLCELTGAEDALVVNNNAAAVYLALAALCRDREVLISRGQLVE
;
A
#
# COMPACT_ATOMS: atom_id res chain seq x y z
N MET A 1 42.40 -21.64 -25.77
CA MET A 1 41.00 -21.51 -25.32
C MET A 1 40.85 -20.20 -24.55
N THR A 2 41.10 -19.08 -25.24
CA THR A 2 41.32 -17.75 -24.63
C THR A 2 40.81 -16.60 -25.50
N GLN A 3 39.98 -16.88 -26.52
CA GLN A 3 39.48 -15.87 -27.48
C GLN A 3 38.03 -15.42 -27.26
N GLU A 4 37.26 -15.99 -26.32
CA GLU A 4 35.84 -15.63 -26.12
C GLU A 4 35.62 -14.43 -25.17
N THR A 5 36.61 -14.05 -24.37
CA THR A 5 36.49 -12.95 -23.39
C THR A 5 36.73 -11.55 -23.98
N ASP A 6 37.42 -11.45 -25.12
CA ASP A 6 37.80 -10.16 -25.72
C ASP A 6 36.66 -9.57 -26.58
N ASP A 7 35.89 -10.43 -27.25
CA ASP A 7 34.80 -10.03 -28.17
C ASP A 7 33.50 -9.65 -27.43
N SER A 8 33.31 -10.21 -26.22
CA SER A 8 32.19 -9.86 -25.33
C SER A 8 32.39 -8.48 -24.68
N THR A 9 33.63 -8.15 -24.31
CA THR A 9 33.97 -6.86 -23.68
C THR A 9 33.84 -5.69 -24.67
N SER A 10 34.26 -5.88 -25.92
CA SER A 10 34.13 -4.88 -27.00
C SER A 10 32.65 -4.62 -27.36
N SER A 11 31.84 -5.68 -27.41
CA SER A 11 30.40 -5.61 -27.66
C SER A 11 29.63 -4.89 -26.55
N GLN A 12 29.96 -5.16 -25.28
CA GLN A 12 29.35 -4.45 -24.14
C GLN A 12 29.69 -2.97 -24.13
N GLN A 13 30.94 -2.61 -24.43
CA GLN A 13 31.36 -1.21 -24.47
C GLN A 13 30.67 -0.42 -25.60
N TYR A 14 30.31 -1.07 -26.71
CA TYR A 14 29.49 -0.47 -27.77
C TYR A 14 28.07 -0.17 -27.29
N GLU A 15 27.44 -1.06 -26.52
CA GLU A 15 26.09 -0.83 -25.99
C GLU A 15 26.04 0.31 -24.96
N TYR A 16 27.04 0.44 -24.09
CA TYR A 16 27.09 1.56 -23.13
C TYR A 16 27.13 2.94 -23.82
N ARG A 17 27.75 3.03 -25.00
CA ARG A 17 27.84 4.29 -25.77
C ARG A 17 26.50 4.70 -26.39
N LYS A 18 25.54 3.79 -26.51
CA LYS A 18 24.19 4.08 -27.01
C LYS A 18 23.29 4.73 -25.95
N LEU A 19 23.68 4.69 -24.67
CA LEU A 19 22.87 5.29 -23.60
C LEU A 19 22.97 6.82 -23.66
N PRO A 20 21.83 7.55 -23.68
CA PRO A 20 21.83 9.00 -23.70
C PRO A 20 22.21 9.60 -22.34
N ALA A 21 22.58 10.88 -22.32
CA ALA A 21 22.69 11.63 -21.07
C ALA A 21 21.30 11.84 -20.44
N VAL A 22 21.23 11.84 -19.10
CA VAL A 22 19.99 12.12 -18.36
C VAL A 22 19.39 13.47 -18.77
N ASP A 23 20.22 14.49 -18.94
CA ASP A 23 19.79 15.82 -19.39
C ASP A 23 19.23 15.82 -20.81
N ALA A 24 19.75 14.97 -21.71
CA ALA A 24 19.20 14.83 -23.06
C ALA A 24 17.79 14.22 -23.03
N LEU A 25 17.55 13.26 -22.13
CA LEU A 25 16.23 12.69 -21.91
C LEU A 25 15.25 13.71 -21.34
N LEU A 26 15.68 14.52 -20.36
CA LEU A 26 14.84 15.56 -19.74
C LEU A 26 14.39 16.68 -20.71
N ARG A 27 15.12 16.88 -21.81
CA ARG A 27 14.79 17.89 -22.83
C ARG A 27 13.83 17.38 -23.91
N LEU A 28 13.48 16.09 -23.90
CA LEU A 28 12.53 15.54 -24.86
C LEU A 28 11.14 16.15 -24.62
N PRO A 29 10.41 16.57 -25.66
CA PRO A 29 9.07 17.14 -25.52
C PRO A 29 8.11 16.26 -24.70
N GLU A 30 8.17 14.94 -24.89
CA GLU A 30 7.35 13.96 -24.17
C GLU A 30 7.66 13.95 -22.67
N THR A 31 8.94 14.09 -22.31
CA THR A 31 9.36 14.14 -20.90
C THR A 31 9.03 15.48 -20.24
N ALA A 32 9.01 16.58 -21.01
CA ALA A 32 8.61 17.88 -20.51
C ALA A 32 7.12 17.89 -20.13
N LEU A 33 6.26 17.21 -20.91
CA LEU A 33 4.85 16.99 -20.57
C LEU A 33 4.71 16.18 -19.27
N LEU A 34 5.47 15.09 -19.14
CA LEU A 34 5.49 14.29 -17.91
C LEU A 34 6.00 15.09 -16.71
N ALA A 35 6.98 15.98 -16.89
CA ALA A 35 7.50 16.81 -15.82
C ALA A 35 6.51 17.90 -15.37
N ALA A 36 5.61 18.35 -16.25
CA ALA A 36 4.51 19.23 -15.89
C ALA A 36 3.43 18.51 -15.06
N GLU A 37 3.22 17.21 -15.29
CA GLU A 37 2.23 16.39 -14.58
C GLU A 37 2.77 15.84 -13.24
N TYR A 38 3.97 15.24 -13.25
CA TYR A 38 4.54 14.51 -12.10
C TYR A 38 5.59 15.32 -11.32
N GLY A 39 6.01 16.48 -11.84
CA GLY A 39 7.06 17.30 -11.27
C GLY A 39 8.48 16.89 -11.72
N GLN A 40 9.34 17.90 -11.86
CA GLN A 40 10.70 17.76 -12.39
C GLN A 40 11.55 16.74 -11.60
N THR A 41 11.47 16.77 -10.27
CA THR A 41 12.25 15.88 -9.39
C THR A 41 11.90 14.41 -9.63
N GLN A 42 10.61 14.09 -9.66
CA GLN A 42 10.11 12.72 -9.85
C GLN A 42 10.55 12.16 -11.20
N VAL A 43 10.43 12.96 -12.28
CA VAL A 43 10.84 12.54 -13.63
C VAL A 43 12.35 12.32 -13.70
N ALA A 44 13.15 13.22 -13.11
CA ALA A 44 14.60 13.05 -13.08
C ALA A 44 15.04 11.80 -12.31
N GLU A 45 14.39 11.49 -11.19
CA GLU A 45 14.64 10.27 -10.42
C GLU A 45 14.28 9.01 -11.21
N SER A 46 13.11 8.99 -11.87
CA SER A 46 12.69 7.89 -12.73
C SER A 46 13.67 7.65 -13.88
N ILE A 47 14.17 8.71 -14.53
CA ILE A 47 15.18 8.61 -15.59
C ILE A 47 16.49 8.04 -15.04
N ARG A 48 16.96 8.52 -13.88
CA ARG A 48 18.18 7.97 -13.24
C ARG A 48 18.03 6.50 -12.89
N GLY A 49 16.86 6.09 -12.39
CA GLY A 49 16.53 4.70 -12.11
C GLY A 49 16.58 3.82 -13.37
N LEU A 50 15.92 4.24 -14.44
CA LEU A 50 15.95 3.54 -15.73
C LEU A 50 17.37 3.46 -16.32
N MET A 51 18.15 4.52 -16.20
CA MET A 51 19.55 4.53 -16.63
C MET A 51 20.40 3.55 -15.83
N ALA A 52 20.18 3.43 -14.53
CA ALA A 52 20.85 2.44 -13.69
C ALA A 52 20.45 1.01 -14.08
N GLN A 53 19.17 0.76 -14.33
CA GLN A 53 18.67 -0.53 -14.82
C GLN A 53 19.27 -0.89 -16.18
N ALA A 54 19.26 0.03 -17.14
CA ALA A 54 19.83 -0.18 -18.47
C ALA A 54 21.33 -0.52 -18.40
N ARG A 55 22.09 0.16 -17.54
CA ARG A 55 23.51 -0.16 -17.29
C ARG A 55 23.69 -1.56 -16.71
N ALA A 56 22.87 -1.94 -15.73
CA ALA A 56 22.91 -3.28 -15.13
C ALA A 56 22.56 -4.38 -16.16
N SER A 57 21.57 -4.15 -17.02
CA SER A 57 21.20 -5.07 -18.09
C SER A 57 22.33 -5.22 -19.13
N ILE A 58 23.00 -4.13 -19.51
CA ILE A 58 24.15 -4.20 -20.42
C ILE A 58 25.32 -4.97 -19.78
N ALA A 59 25.58 -4.76 -18.48
CA ALA A 59 26.59 -5.55 -17.75
C ALA A 59 26.27 -7.06 -17.77
N ALA A 60 24.98 -7.42 -17.78
CA ALA A 60 24.51 -8.80 -17.91
C ALA A 60 24.43 -9.30 -19.37
N GLY A 61 24.89 -8.51 -20.36
CA GLY A 61 24.94 -8.89 -21.78
C GLY A 61 23.73 -8.50 -22.62
N ALA A 62 22.79 -7.71 -22.09
CA ALA A 62 21.68 -7.18 -22.86
C ALA A 62 22.10 -6.00 -23.77
N GLN A 63 21.30 -5.72 -24.79
CA GLN A 63 21.47 -4.53 -25.63
C GLN A 63 20.88 -3.28 -24.97
N ALA A 64 21.41 -2.11 -25.31
CA ALA A 64 20.86 -0.85 -24.84
C ALA A 64 19.45 -0.60 -25.42
N PRO A 65 18.54 0.03 -24.65
CA PRO A 65 17.25 0.47 -25.19
C PRO A 65 17.41 1.36 -26.42
N THR A 66 16.51 1.23 -27.39
CA THR A 66 16.53 2.10 -28.58
C THR A 66 16.20 3.54 -28.20
N PRO A 67 16.77 4.56 -28.87
CA PRO A 67 16.49 5.97 -28.57
C PRO A 67 14.98 6.30 -28.52
N GLN A 68 14.20 5.71 -29.42
CA GLN A 68 12.75 5.92 -29.52
C GLN A 68 11.97 5.27 -28.38
N SER A 69 12.57 4.32 -27.65
CA SER A 69 11.90 3.63 -26.54
C SER A 69 11.90 4.42 -25.22
N TRP A 70 12.84 5.37 -25.05
CA TRP A 70 13.01 6.09 -23.79
C TRP A 70 11.76 6.84 -23.32
N PRO A 71 11.03 7.61 -24.14
CA PRO A 71 9.80 8.26 -23.70
C PRO A 71 8.77 7.27 -23.13
N ARG A 72 8.60 6.12 -23.79
CA ARG A 72 7.69 5.06 -23.33
C ARG A 72 8.17 4.46 -22.01
N LEU A 73 9.45 4.11 -21.91
CA LEU A 73 10.03 3.53 -20.69
C LEU A 73 9.90 4.48 -19.48
N ILE A 74 10.15 5.78 -19.69
CA ILE A 74 10.03 6.82 -18.65
C ILE A 74 8.57 6.93 -18.20
N SER A 75 7.63 6.97 -19.13
CA SER A 75 6.20 7.00 -18.83
C SER A 75 5.75 5.77 -18.04
N GLU A 76 6.13 4.57 -18.48
CA GLU A 76 5.80 3.31 -17.80
C GLU A 76 6.37 3.26 -16.37
N GLN A 77 7.63 3.64 -16.20
CA GLN A 77 8.27 3.69 -14.88
C GLN A 77 7.57 4.69 -13.95
N LEU A 78 7.16 5.85 -14.46
CA LEU A 78 6.42 6.84 -13.68
C LEU A 78 5.04 6.30 -13.28
N LEU A 79 4.29 5.74 -14.22
CA LEU A 79 2.98 5.14 -13.96
C LEU A 79 3.06 4.00 -12.92
N ASP A 80 4.08 3.16 -13.02
CA ASP A 80 4.30 2.09 -12.04
C ASP A 80 4.74 2.63 -10.68
N SER A 81 5.57 3.68 -10.64
CA SER A 81 5.99 4.32 -9.38
C SER A 81 4.84 5.02 -8.64
N GLN A 82 3.86 5.53 -9.40
CA GLN A 82 2.66 6.18 -8.87
C GLN A 82 1.54 5.18 -8.56
N ARG A 83 1.73 3.91 -8.90
CA ARG A 83 0.71 2.89 -8.68
C ARG A 83 0.54 2.64 -7.17
N PRO A 84 -0.69 2.76 -6.63
CA PRO A 84 -0.94 2.45 -5.23
C PRO A 84 -0.51 1.02 -4.88
N THR A 85 0.16 0.87 -3.74
CA THR A 85 0.57 -0.44 -3.23
C THR A 85 -0.63 -1.25 -2.73
N LEU A 86 -1.67 -0.57 -2.21
CA LEU A 86 -2.96 -1.16 -1.87
C LEU A 86 -3.94 -0.99 -3.03
N ARG A 87 -4.46 -2.11 -3.55
CA ARG A 87 -5.32 -2.13 -4.74
C ARG A 87 -6.44 -3.17 -4.60
N PRO A 88 -7.59 -2.96 -5.27
CA PRO A 88 -8.63 -3.97 -5.33
C PRO A 88 -8.12 -5.23 -6.06
N VAL A 89 -8.65 -6.39 -5.66
CA VAL A 89 -8.33 -7.69 -6.24
C VAL A 89 -9.61 -8.51 -6.44
N ILE A 90 -9.59 -9.43 -7.40
CA ILE A 90 -10.67 -10.39 -7.61
C ILE A 90 -10.33 -11.66 -6.83
N ASN A 91 -11.15 -12.01 -5.85
CA ASN A 91 -10.98 -13.26 -5.11
C ASN A 91 -11.56 -14.45 -5.91
N ALA A 92 -10.68 -15.28 -6.46
CA ALA A 92 -11.03 -16.52 -7.16
C ALA A 92 -10.67 -17.79 -6.38
N THR A 93 -10.31 -17.68 -5.09
CA THR A 93 -9.88 -18.85 -4.29
C THR A 93 -11.05 -19.63 -3.68
N GLY A 94 -12.25 -19.05 -3.65
CA GLY A 94 -13.41 -19.61 -2.95
C GLY A 94 -13.38 -19.42 -1.43
N VAL A 95 -12.31 -18.84 -0.86
CA VAL A 95 -12.20 -18.55 0.57
C VAL A 95 -12.93 -17.24 0.89
N ILE A 96 -14.02 -17.31 1.66
CA ILE A 96 -14.86 -16.14 2.00
C ILE A 96 -14.11 -15.19 2.94
N ILE A 97 -13.66 -15.67 4.10
CA ILE A 97 -12.89 -14.86 5.07
C ILE A 97 -11.41 -15.03 4.80
N HIS A 98 -10.93 -14.33 3.77
CA HIS A 98 -9.54 -14.44 3.34
C HIS A 98 -8.65 -13.43 4.07
N THR A 99 -7.83 -13.90 5.02
CA THR A 99 -6.98 -13.04 5.87
C THR A 99 -6.04 -12.16 5.05
N ASN A 100 -5.37 -12.71 4.03
CA ASN A 100 -4.45 -11.95 3.16
C ASN A 100 -5.14 -10.96 2.22
N LEU A 101 -6.45 -11.13 1.93
CA LEU A 101 -7.20 -10.24 1.03
C LEU A 101 -8.11 -9.26 1.78
N GLY A 102 -7.90 -9.09 3.09
CA GLY A 102 -8.64 -8.11 3.90
C GLY A 102 -9.93 -8.62 4.54
N ARG A 103 -10.10 -9.94 4.68
CA ARG A 103 -11.24 -10.58 5.36
C ARG A 103 -12.58 -10.24 4.69
N ALA A 104 -13.57 -9.78 5.46
CA ALA A 104 -14.93 -9.56 4.98
C ALA A 104 -15.03 -8.20 4.24
N PRO A 105 -15.46 -8.18 2.96
CA PRO A 105 -15.78 -6.92 2.30
C PRO A 105 -17.03 -6.29 2.91
N LEU A 106 -17.10 -4.95 2.87
CA LEU A 106 -18.25 -4.20 3.37
C LEU A 106 -19.41 -4.22 2.36
N SER A 107 -20.64 -4.23 2.85
CA SER A 107 -21.83 -4.06 2.01
C SER A 107 -21.91 -2.63 1.44
N HIS A 108 -22.64 -2.44 0.34
CA HIS A 108 -22.85 -1.11 -0.23
C HIS A 108 -23.46 -0.11 0.78
N HIS A 109 -24.38 -0.57 1.64
CA HIS A 109 -24.97 0.26 2.69
C HIS A 109 -23.93 0.71 3.72
N ALA A 110 -23.05 -0.20 4.17
CA ALA A 110 -21.99 0.15 5.12
C ALA A 110 -20.97 1.12 4.50
N GLN A 111 -20.60 0.92 3.23
CA GLN A 111 -19.71 1.83 2.50
C GLN A 111 -20.32 3.23 2.36
N ALA A 112 -21.61 3.32 2.02
CA ALA A 112 -22.32 4.59 1.91
C ALA A 112 -22.40 5.33 3.26
N ALA A 113 -22.66 4.61 4.35
CA ALA A 113 -22.69 5.18 5.69
C ALA A 113 -21.32 5.76 6.11
N ILE A 114 -20.23 5.03 5.84
CA ILE A 114 -18.86 5.54 6.06
C ILE A 114 -18.62 6.80 5.22
N GLN A 115 -18.94 6.76 3.93
CA GLN A 115 -18.74 7.89 3.02
C GLN A 115 -19.50 9.15 3.48
N GLY A 116 -20.70 8.98 4.03
CA GLY A 116 -21.51 10.08 4.55
C GLY A 116 -20.89 10.81 5.74
N VAL A 117 -20.02 10.14 6.52
CA VAL A 117 -19.40 10.71 7.74
C VAL A 117 -17.98 11.19 7.50
N VAL A 118 -17.19 10.50 6.65
CA VAL A 118 -15.76 10.81 6.46
C VAL A 118 -15.49 12.06 5.61
N ALA A 119 -16.50 12.57 4.90
CA ALA A 119 -16.36 13.74 4.03
C ALA A 119 -16.25 15.07 4.79
N GLY A 120 -16.54 15.10 6.09
CA GLY A 120 -16.53 16.32 6.90
C GLY A 120 -16.41 16.06 8.40
N TYR A 121 -16.80 17.05 9.20
CA TYR A 121 -16.89 16.90 10.66
C TYR A 121 -18.07 16.01 11.05
N SER A 122 -17.95 15.34 12.18
CA SER A 122 -18.99 14.49 12.74
C SER A 122 -19.10 14.65 14.25
N ASN A 123 -20.21 14.17 14.81
CA ASN A 123 -20.46 14.14 16.25
C ASN A 123 -19.74 12.97 16.96
N LEU A 124 -18.55 12.58 16.48
CA LEU A 124 -17.82 11.41 16.96
C LEU A 124 -17.59 11.43 18.47
N GLU A 125 -17.24 12.58 19.05
CA GLU A 125 -17.12 12.81 20.50
C GLU A 125 -17.93 14.02 20.96
N TYR A 126 -19.06 14.28 20.31
CA TYR A 126 -19.92 15.43 20.63
C TYR A 126 -21.36 14.97 20.78
N ASP A 127 -21.96 15.35 21.90
CA ASP A 127 -23.36 15.06 22.18
C ASP A 127 -24.22 16.23 21.70
N LEU A 128 -25.13 15.95 20.77
CA LEU A 128 -26.00 16.96 20.16
C LEU A 128 -27.13 17.40 21.08
N GLU A 129 -27.52 16.58 22.06
CA GLU A 129 -28.58 16.92 23.03
C GLU A 129 -28.03 17.83 24.12
N THR A 130 -26.87 17.51 24.67
CA THR A 130 -26.25 18.31 25.74
C THR A 130 -25.38 19.45 25.23
N GLY A 131 -24.97 19.42 23.96
CA GLY A 131 -24.02 20.38 23.39
C GLY A 131 -22.61 20.26 23.99
N GLY A 132 -22.29 19.13 24.62
CA GLY A 132 -21.04 18.88 25.30
C GLY A 132 -20.16 17.83 24.63
N ARG A 133 -19.03 17.53 25.26
CA ARG A 133 -18.20 16.39 24.86
C ARG A 133 -18.92 15.09 25.22
N GLY A 134 -19.10 14.22 24.23
CA GLY A 134 -19.65 12.87 24.37
C GLY A 134 -18.59 11.78 24.24
N SER A 135 -18.98 10.52 24.51
CA SER A 135 -18.11 9.36 24.30
C SER A 135 -18.36 8.74 22.93
N ARG A 136 -17.30 8.47 22.18
CA ARG A 136 -17.42 7.79 20.87
C ARG A 136 -17.99 6.38 20.96
N TYR A 137 -17.94 5.74 22.14
CA TYR A 137 -18.44 4.38 22.33
C TYR A 137 -19.96 4.33 22.35
N ASP A 138 -20.62 5.44 22.70
CA ASP A 138 -22.07 5.52 22.86
C ASP A 138 -22.79 5.15 21.56
N HIS A 139 -22.21 5.54 20.41
CA HIS A 139 -22.73 5.27 19.06
C HIS A 139 -22.89 3.77 18.75
N THR A 140 -22.06 2.91 19.33
CA THR A 140 -22.11 1.45 19.09
C THR A 140 -22.65 0.64 20.27
N ARG A 141 -22.54 1.19 21.49
CA ARG A 141 -22.87 0.50 22.74
C ARG A 141 -24.30 -0.01 22.74
N ALA A 142 -25.27 0.87 22.43
CA ALA A 142 -26.69 0.53 22.46
C ALA A 142 -27.04 -0.63 21.51
N LEU A 143 -26.55 -0.57 20.27
CA LEU A 143 -26.77 -1.62 19.27
C LEU A 143 -26.16 -2.96 19.70
N LEU A 144 -24.95 -2.94 20.28
CA LEU A 144 -24.29 -4.16 20.75
C LEU A 144 -25.04 -4.78 21.93
N CYS A 145 -25.49 -3.97 22.90
CA CYS A 145 -26.31 -4.45 24.01
C CYS A 145 -27.64 -5.02 23.52
N GLU A 146 -28.30 -4.38 22.56
CA GLU A 146 -29.55 -4.87 21.95
C GLU A 146 -29.34 -6.23 21.26
N LEU A 147 -28.28 -6.36 20.45
CA LEU A 147 -28.00 -7.59 19.70
C LEU A 147 -27.59 -8.77 20.58
N THR A 148 -26.91 -8.50 21.70
CA THR A 148 -26.30 -9.55 22.54
C THR A 148 -27.05 -9.81 23.84
N GLY A 149 -27.88 -8.88 24.30
CA GLY A 149 -28.51 -8.90 25.63
C GLY A 149 -27.53 -8.58 26.78
N ALA A 150 -26.30 -8.16 26.49
CA ALA A 150 -25.32 -7.80 27.51
C ALA A 150 -25.69 -6.48 28.23
N GLU A 151 -25.28 -6.36 29.49
CA GLU A 151 -25.50 -5.16 30.30
C GLU A 151 -24.75 -3.92 29.78
N ASP A 152 -23.60 -4.15 29.13
CA ASP A 152 -22.73 -3.13 28.56
C ASP A 152 -21.90 -3.72 27.41
N ALA A 153 -21.32 -2.85 26.58
CA ALA A 153 -20.45 -3.20 25.47
C ALA A 153 -19.35 -2.16 25.23
N LEU A 154 -18.16 -2.65 24.88
CA LEU A 154 -17.01 -1.82 24.51
C LEU A 154 -16.40 -2.33 23.20
N VAL A 155 -16.13 -1.41 22.28
CA VAL A 155 -15.41 -1.70 21.02
C VAL A 155 -13.98 -1.22 21.14
N VAL A 156 -13.04 -2.08 20.81
CA VAL A 156 -11.61 -1.74 20.70
C VAL A 156 -11.10 -2.07 19.31
N ASN A 157 -9.85 -1.71 19.02
CA ASN A 157 -9.25 -1.83 17.69
C ASN A 157 -9.44 -3.20 17.03
N ASN A 158 -9.18 -4.29 17.75
CA ASN A 158 -9.39 -5.66 17.28
C ASN A 158 -9.53 -6.64 18.45
N ASN A 159 -9.82 -7.92 18.15
CA ASN A 159 -10.00 -8.94 19.18
C ASN A 159 -8.73 -9.18 20.03
N ALA A 160 -7.53 -9.07 19.44
CA ALA A 160 -6.28 -9.24 20.20
C ALA A 160 -6.14 -8.15 21.29
N ALA A 161 -6.48 -6.90 20.95
CA ALA A 161 -6.54 -5.81 21.92
C ALA A 161 -7.64 -6.03 22.96
N ALA A 162 -8.78 -6.62 22.58
CA ALA A 162 -9.86 -6.95 23.51
C ALA A 162 -9.42 -7.99 24.55
N VAL A 163 -8.78 -9.07 24.11
CA VAL A 163 -8.22 -10.11 25.01
C VAL A 163 -7.19 -9.49 25.94
N TYR A 164 -6.24 -8.71 25.41
CA TYR A 164 -5.24 -8.03 26.22
C TYR A 164 -5.88 -7.10 27.25
N LEU A 165 -6.80 -6.24 26.84
CA LEU A 165 -7.47 -5.29 27.73
C LEU A 165 -8.25 -6.01 28.83
N ALA A 166 -9.01 -7.06 28.48
CA ALA A 166 -9.79 -7.83 29.45
C ALA A 166 -8.88 -8.46 30.51
N LEU A 167 -7.78 -9.10 30.11
CA LEU A 167 -6.82 -9.70 31.03
C LEU A 167 -6.10 -8.65 31.88
N ALA A 168 -5.66 -7.55 31.28
CA ALA A 168 -4.92 -6.49 31.96
C ALA A 168 -5.78 -5.68 32.94
N ALA A 169 -7.08 -5.55 32.69
CA ALA A 169 -8.02 -4.84 33.54
C ALA A 169 -8.57 -5.72 34.66
N LEU A 170 -8.96 -6.96 34.32
CA LEU A 170 -9.63 -7.84 35.28
C LEU A 170 -8.64 -8.68 36.07
N CYS A 171 -7.54 -9.14 35.47
CA CYS A 171 -6.68 -10.19 36.03
C CYS A 171 -5.24 -9.74 36.27
N ARG A 172 -4.99 -8.44 36.41
CA ARG A 172 -3.65 -7.92 36.75
C ARG A 172 -3.14 -8.56 38.03
N ASP A 173 -1.92 -9.08 37.98
CA ASP A 173 -1.25 -9.77 39.10
C ASP A 173 -2.02 -10.99 39.65
N ARG A 174 -2.89 -11.60 38.83
CA ARG A 174 -3.63 -12.82 39.16
C ARG A 174 -3.45 -13.88 38.08
N GLU A 175 -3.68 -15.12 38.48
CA GLU A 175 -3.69 -16.25 37.54
C GLU A 175 -5.00 -16.31 36.74
N VAL A 176 -4.91 -16.79 35.50
CA VAL A 176 -6.05 -17.00 34.60
C VAL A 176 -6.03 -18.44 34.13
N LEU A 177 -7.11 -19.17 34.43
CA LEU A 177 -7.26 -20.57 34.02
C LEU A 177 -7.63 -20.64 32.55
N ILE A 178 -6.87 -21.42 31.78
CA ILE A 178 -7.12 -21.69 30.36
C ILE A 178 -6.80 -23.16 30.06
N SER A 179 -7.58 -23.77 29.16
CA SER A 179 -7.25 -25.12 28.69
C SER A 179 -5.96 -25.10 27.88
N ARG A 180 -5.08 -26.09 28.11
CA ARG A 180 -3.83 -26.21 27.33
C ARG A 180 -4.06 -26.29 25.82
N GLY A 181 -5.19 -26.89 25.40
CA GLY A 181 -5.56 -26.98 23.99
C GLY A 181 -5.92 -25.63 23.34
N GLN A 182 -6.13 -24.57 24.13
CA GLN A 182 -6.40 -23.21 23.65
C GLN A 182 -5.12 -22.35 23.58
N LEU A 183 -3.96 -22.89 23.97
CA LEU A 183 -2.65 -22.23 23.88
C LEU A 183 -1.86 -22.60 22.62
N VAL A 184 -2.43 -23.42 21.74
CA VAL A 184 -1.79 -23.90 20.51
C VAL A 184 -2.63 -23.42 19.33
N GLU A 185 -1.99 -22.77 18.37
CA GLU A 185 -2.58 -22.28 17.09
C GLU A 185 -2.03 -23.08 15.91
#